data_AF-A0A2N8BS24-F1
#
_entry.id   AF-A0A2N8BS24-F1
#
_cell.length_a   1.000
_cell.length_b   1.000
_cell.length_c   1.000
_cell.angle_alpha   90.00
_cell.angle_beta   90.00
_cell.angle_gamma   90.00
#
_symmetry.space_group_name_H-M   'P 1'
#
loop_
_entity.id
_entity.type
_entity.pdbx_description
1 polymer ?
#
loop_
_entity_poly.entity_id
_entity_poly.type
_entity_poly.pdbx_seq_one_letter_code
_entity_poly.pdbx_strand_id
1 'polypeptide(L)'
;MEIGNSGLRELSDDELFQGTTFLPDTDPSRFDVLLERVSRNRYTSFVALYTELFQLFPNAPQLAEFFEQAFNLIVPPTREQRVIINDPVFQVWSVLTAHYANLVITKKAANTDELERMLIEFPLMLARVKKNDSVHMNDYCPPVYRFNIDPLVMRVAPPSYEFPEDEATRKQLERHGHSVSFFCDVVNIALLRIEHSWPACREQFRKLVKSICYLPDGSFRSCSASRFTGIILISNRDDSILDLEESLVHEATHQLLYNIVEVCPVVRDETSREALFTLPWSGQKRDLYGYFHAFFVYVALVKYLERVRSRSSHELQRAQKRLVFILQGLIKALPDFEACADFTPQGRQLLENLIKEVRALETQHAALLAISGAAAGAKRMLGLTG
;
A
#
# COMPACT_ATOMS: atom_id res chain seq x y z
N MET A 1 -29.47 -14.56 -4.16
CA MET A 1 -28.20 -14.18 -4.79
C MET A 1 -27.12 -14.49 -3.77
N GLU A 2 -26.56 -15.70 -3.80
CA GLU A 2 -25.43 -16.08 -2.94
C GLU A 2 -24.17 -15.48 -3.55
N ILE A 3 -23.72 -14.36 -2.99
CA ILE A 3 -22.38 -13.84 -3.26
C ILE A 3 -21.42 -14.90 -2.72
N GLY A 4 -20.63 -15.51 -3.61
CA GLY A 4 -19.84 -16.72 -3.37
C GLY A 4 -19.26 -16.81 -1.96
N ASN A 5 -19.81 -17.75 -1.19
CA ASN A 5 -19.38 -18.08 0.16
C ASN A 5 -17.99 -18.73 0.05
N SER A 6 -16.93 -18.01 0.41
CA SER A 6 -15.54 -18.50 0.43
C SER A 6 -15.32 -19.62 1.46
N GLY A 7 -16.36 -19.97 2.22
CA GLY A 7 -16.27 -20.87 3.38
C GLY A 7 -15.63 -20.18 4.60
N LEU A 8 -15.22 -18.91 4.49
CA LEU A 8 -14.74 -18.12 5.61
C LEU A 8 -15.92 -17.62 6.43
N ARG A 9 -15.78 -17.66 7.76
CA ARG A 9 -16.78 -17.14 8.69
C ARG A 9 -16.96 -15.64 8.46
N GLU A 10 -18.19 -15.18 8.24
CA GLU A 10 -18.49 -13.74 8.27
C GLU A 10 -18.23 -13.20 9.68
N LEU A 11 -17.35 -12.19 9.76
CA LEU A 11 -17.05 -11.45 10.98
C LEU A 11 -17.70 -10.07 10.90
N SER A 12 -18.24 -9.60 12.02
CA SER A 12 -18.53 -8.18 12.20
C SER A 12 -17.25 -7.35 12.16
N ASP A 13 -17.36 -6.04 11.90
CA ASP A 13 -16.20 -5.16 11.86
C ASP A 13 -15.45 -5.16 13.22
N ASP A 14 -16.18 -5.24 14.33
CA ASP A 14 -15.56 -5.35 15.66
C ASP A 14 -14.81 -6.68 15.84
N GLU A 15 -15.40 -7.81 15.47
CA GLU A 15 -14.73 -9.12 15.51
C GLU A 15 -13.49 -9.17 14.60
N LEU A 16 -13.56 -8.53 13.43
CA LEU A 16 -12.46 -8.48 12.47
C LEU A 16 -11.23 -7.81 13.08
N PHE A 17 -11.41 -6.68 13.79
CA PHE A 17 -10.33 -5.88 14.38
C PHE A 17 -9.91 -6.33 15.79
N GLN A 18 -10.73 -7.11 16.50
CA GLN A 18 -10.48 -7.46 17.91
C GLN A 18 -9.19 -8.28 18.11
N GLY A 19 -8.14 -7.67 18.69
CA GLY A 19 -6.89 -8.38 18.99
C GLY A 19 -6.02 -8.73 17.78
N THR A 20 -6.22 -8.09 16.63
CA THR A 20 -5.34 -8.25 15.45
C THR A 20 -4.75 -6.92 15.00
N THR A 21 -3.53 -7.00 14.45
CA THR A 21 -2.89 -5.90 13.70
C THR A 21 -2.90 -6.15 12.20
N PHE A 22 -3.42 -7.30 11.76
CA PHE A 22 -3.33 -7.85 10.39
C PHE A 22 -1.89 -8.04 9.87
N LEU A 23 -0.87 -7.76 10.68
CA LEU A 23 0.52 -8.02 10.35
C LEU A 23 0.74 -9.53 10.17
N PRO A 24 1.81 -9.95 9.48
CA PRO A 24 1.95 -11.34 9.05
C PRO A 24 2.09 -12.39 10.16
N ASP A 25 2.22 -12.00 11.43
CA ASP A 25 2.26 -12.90 12.57
C ASP A 25 0.92 -13.02 13.33
N THR A 26 -0.11 -12.32 12.85
CA THR A 26 -1.49 -12.48 13.31
C THR A 26 -2.18 -13.63 12.58
N ASP A 27 -3.38 -13.99 13.05
CA ASP A 27 -4.20 -15.06 12.45
C ASP A 27 -4.42 -14.82 10.93
N PRO A 28 -3.89 -15.69 10.05
CA PRO A 28 -4.02 -15.54 8.60
C PRO A 28 -5.47 -15.48 8.11
N SER A 29 -6.40 -16.11 8.83
CA SER A 29 -7.82 -16.13 8.44
C SER A 29 -8.42 -14.73 8.42
N ARG A 30 -8.00 -13.84 9.34
CA ARG A 30 -8.50 -12.46 9.39
C ARG A 30 -7.98 -11.60 8.26
N PHE A 31 -6.75 -11.83 7.84
CA PHE A 31 -6.21 -11.17 6.66
C PHE A 31 -6.98 -11.58 5.39
N ASP A 32 -7.32 -12.86 5.25
CA ASP A 32 -8.13 -13.33 4.13
C ASP A 32 -9.57 -12.77 4.17
N VAL A 33 -10.20 -12.70 5.36
CA VAL A 33 -11.50 -12.04 5.55
C VAL A 33 -11.44 -10.56 5.20
N LEU A 34 -10.36 -9.86 5.57
CA LEU A 34 -10.13 -8.46 5.20
C LEU A 34 -10.10 -8.29 3.68
N LEU A 35 -9.31 -9.10 2.97
CA LEU A 35 -9.21 -9.01 1.51
C LEU A 35 -10.52 -9.35 0.80
N GLU A 36 -11.31 -10.30 1.33
CA GLU A 36 -12.64 -10.58 0.82
C GLU A 36 -13.59 -9.39 1.02
N ARG A 37 -13.52 -8.73 2.19
CA ARG A 37 -14.32 -7.54 2.47
C ARG A 37 -13.97 -6.39 1.52
N VAL A 38 -12.69 -6.15 1.28
CA VAL A 38 -12.21 -5.18 0.28
C VAL A 38 -12.78 -5.51 -1.09
N SER A 39 -12.66 -6.76 -1.54
CA SER A 39 -13.18 -7.17 -2.85
C SER A 39 -14.69 -6.94 -2.96
N ARG A 40 -15.46 -7.18 -1.88
CA ARG A 40 -16.90 -6.94 -1.84
C ARG A 40 -17.23 -5.45 -1.87
N ASN A 41 -16.49 -4.62 -1.13
CA ASN A 41 -16.65 -3.17 -1.12
C ASN A 41 -16.42 -2.61 -2.53
N ARG A 42 -15.32 -2.99 -3.20
CA ARG A 42 -15.00 -2.56 -4.58
C ARG A 42 -16.07 -2.96 -5.59
N TYR A 43 -16.56 -4.20 -5.50
CA TYR A 43 -17.67 -4.65 -6.35
C TYR A 43 -18.93 -3.81 -6.12
N THR A 44 -19.30 -3.60 -4.86
CA THR A 44 -20.50 -2.82 -4.50
C THR A 44 -20.37 -1.38 -5.01
N SER A 45 -19.21 -0.75 -4.83
CA SER A 45 -18.92 0.59 -5.35
C SER A 45 -18.99 0.65 -6.88
N PHE A 46 -18.50 -0.36 -7.58
CA PHE A 46 -18.60 -0.43 -9.03
C PHE A 46 -20.06 -0.57 -9.51
N VAL A 47 -20.88 -1.41 -8.85
CA VAL A 47 -22.31 -1.55 -9.16
C VAL A 47 -23.08 -0.24 -8.89
N ALA A 48 -22.77 0.44 -7.79
CA ALA A 48 -23.35 1.74 -7.48
C ALA A 48 -22.99 2.77 -8.56
N LEU A 49 -21.71 2.86 -8.92
CA LEU A 49 -21.22 3.73 -9.99
C LEU A 49 -21.91 3.41 -11.33
N TYR A 50 -22.02 2.14 -11.72
CA TYR A 50 -22.75 1.74 -12.93
C TYR A 50 -24.19 2.27 -12.93
N THR A 51 -24.89 2.15 -11.80
CA THR A 51 -26.28 2.60 -11.66
C THR A 51 -26.40 4.12 -11.79
N GLU A 52 -25.50 4.88 -11.15
CA GLU A 52 -25.44 6.34 -11.28
C GLU A 52 -25.17 6.77 -12.73
N LEU A 53 -24.21 6.12 -13.41
CA LEU A 53 -23.88 6.42 -14.80
C LEU A 53 -25.04 6.12 -15.75
N PHE A 54 -25.76 5.01 -15.52
CA PHE A 54 -26.93 4.66 -16.32
C PHE A 54 -28.05 5.72 -16.19
N GLN A 55 -28.22 6.30 -15.00
CA GLN A 55 -29.16 7.40 -14.77
C GLN A 55 -28.70 8.72 -15.39
N LEU A 56 -27.39 9.00 -15.39
CA LEU A 56 -26.83 10.20 -16.01
C LEU A 56 -26.91 10.18 -17.55
N PHE A 57 -26.84 8.99 -18.15
CA PHE A 57 -26.78 8.80 -19.60
C PHE A 57 -27.88 7.87 -20.14
N PRO A 58 -29.17 8.17 -19.95
CA PRO A 58 -30.27 7.25 -20.29
C PRO A 58 -30.42 6.99 -21.81
N ASN A 59 -29.88 7.87 -22.66
CA ASN A 59 -29.98 7.81 -24.12
C ASN A 59 -28.63 8.15 -24.80
N ALA A 60 -27.53 7.54 -24.34
CA ALA A 60 -26.19 7.78 -24.90
C ALA A 60 -25.73 6.57 -25.75
N PRO A 61 -26.09 6.49 -27.04
CA PRO A 61 -25.70 5.36 -27.90
C PRO A 61 -24.17 5.24 -28.05
N GLN A 62 -23.44 6.34 -27.94
CA GLN A 62 -21.98 6.35 -27.95
C GLN A 62 -21.35 5.60 -26.75
N LEU A 63 -22.12 5.35 -25.70
CA LEU A 63 -21.70 4.62 -24.49
C LEU A 63 -22.25 3.19 -24.42
N ALA A 64 -22.91 2.70 -25.47
CA ALA A 64 -23.54 1.39 -25.47
C ALA A 64 -22.56 0.24 -25.13
N GLU A 65 -21.36 0.28 -25.71
CA GLU A 65 -20.32 -0.74 -25.47
C GLU A 65 -19.86 -0.75 -24.00
N PHE A 66 -19.74 0.43 -23.37
CA PHE A 66 -19.44 0.53 -21.94
C PHE A 66 -20.50 -0.18 -21.10
N PHE A 67 -21.77 0.16 -21.29
CA PHE A 67 -22.86 -0.40 -20.48
C PHE A 67 -23.01 -1.90 -20.67
N GLU A 68 -22.82 -2.40 -21.90
CA GLU A 68 -22.82 -3.83 -22.19
C GLU A 68 -21.69 -4.56 -21.45
N GLN A 69 -20.45 -4.09 -21.58
CA GLN A 69 -19.30 -4.75 -20.95
C GLN A 69 -19.32 -4.64 -19.42
N ALA A 70 -19.73 -3.49 -18.88
CA ALA A 70 -19.88 -3.31 -17.44
C ALA A 70 -20.97 -4.22 -16.87
N PHE A 71 -22.11 -4.36 -17.55
CA PHE A 71 -23.17 -5.28 -17.15
C PHE A 71 -22.70 -6.74 -17.17
N ASN A 72 -21.97 -7.14 -18.20
CA ASN A 72 -21.40 -8.48 -18.30
C ASN A 72 -20.39 -8.77 -17.17
N LEU A 73 -19.71 -7.75 -16.63
CA LEU A 73 -18.86 -7.89 -15.45
C LEU A 73 -19.68 -7.99 -14.14
N ILE A 74 -20.92 -7.49 -14.11
CA ILE A 74 -21.79 -7.48 -12.92
C ILE A 74 -22.57 -8.80 -12.76
N VAL A 75 -23.05 -9.40 -13.85
CA VAL A 75 -24.11 -10.42 -13.82
C VAL A 75 -23.65 -11.91 -13.65
N PRO A 76 -22.59 -12.44 -14.33
CA PRO A 76 -21.92 -13.71 -13.91
C PRO A 76 -20.40 -13.85 -14.25
N PRO A 77 -19.63 -14.90 -13.84
CA PRO A 77 -19.43 -15.53 -12.53
C PRO A 77 -18.27 -14.91 -11.72
N THR A 78 -18.25 -15.23 -10.42
CA THR A 78 -17.52 -14.57 -9.32
C THR A 78 -15.99 -14.52 -9.40
N ARG A 79 -15.31 -15.42 -10.11
CA ARG A 79 -13.83 -15.51 -10.04
C ARG A 79 -13.12 -14.51 -10.95
N GLU A 80 -13.43 -14.49 -12.24
CA GLU A 80 -12.85 -13.51 -13.19
C GLU A 80 -13.21 -12.08 -12.75
N GLN A 81 -14.45 -11.88 -12.32
CA GLN A 81 -14.92 -10.65 -11.70
C GLN A 81 -14.05 -10.22 -10.52
N ARG A 82 -13.81 -11.10 -9.54
CA ARG A 82 -12.96 -10.78 -8.38
C ARG A 82 -11.55 -10.38 -8.81
N VAL A 83 -10.97 -11.02 -9.83
CA VAL A 83 -9.62 -10.65 -10.28
C VAL A 83 -9.62 -9.27 -10.92
N ILE A 84 -10.54 -9.01 -11.86
CA ILE A 84 -10.65 -7.73 -12.56
C ILE A 84 -10.91 -6.58 -11.57
N ILE A 85 -11.87 -6.77 -10.66
CA ILE A 85 -12.24 -5.74 -9.69
C ILE A 85 -11.09 -5.43 -8.75
N ASN A 86 -10.22 -6.39 -8.44
CA ASN A 86 -9.06 -6.12 -7.58
C ASN A 86 -7.79 -5.74 -8.36
N ASP A 87 -7.87 -5.63 -9.69
CA ASP A 87 -6.75 -5.17 -10.49
C ASP A 87 -6.48 -3.68 -10.23
N PRO A 88 -5.21 -3.27 -10.02
CA PRO A 88 -4.88 -1.88 -9.73
C PRO A 88 -5.32 -0.90 -10.83
N VAL A 89 -5.23 -1.26 -12.10
CA VAL A 89 -5.63 -0.39 -13.22
C VAL A 89 -7.14 -0.18 -13.21
N PHE A 90 -7.91 -1.24 -12.98
CA PHE A 90 -9.36 -1.15 -12.82
C PHE A 90 -9.73 -0.26 -11.63
N GLN A 91 -9.02 -0.39 -10.50
CA GLN A 91 -9.27 0.44 -9.31
C GLN A 91 -8.96 1.92 -9.55
N VAL A 92 -7.85 2.23 -10.22
CA VAL A 92 -7.54 3.61 -10.64
C VAL A 92 -8.64 4.16 -11.55
N TRP A 93 -9.07 3.39 -12.55
CA TRP A 93 -10.19 3.78 -13.41
C TRP A 93 -11.46 4.04 -12.59
N SER A 94 -11.83 3.12 -11.69
CA SER A 94 -13.07 3.22 -10.90
C SER A 94 -13.10 4.46 -10.02
N VAL A 95 -11.99 4.78 -9.35
CA VAL A 95 -11.87 5.97 -8.49
C VAL A 95 -11.94 7.26 -9.32
N LEU A 96 -11.23 7.33 -10.45
CA LEU A 96 -11.26 8.50 -11.33
C LEU A 96 -12.66 8.72 -11.93
N THR A 97 -13.30 7.65 -12.41
CA THR A 97 -14.65 7.72 -12.98
C THR A 97 -15.68 8.14 -11.93
N ALA A 98 -15.61 7.59 -10.71
CA ALA A 98 -16.46 8.02 -9.60
C ALA A 98 -16.24 9.50 -9.23
N HIS A 99 -14.98 9.97 -9.26
CA HIS A 99 -14.67 11.39 -9.03
C HIS A 99 -15.34 12.29 -10.08
N TYR A 100 -15.19 11.98 -11.38
CA TYR A 100 -15.82 12.78 -12.44
C TYR A 100 -17.35 12.69 -12.40
N ALA A 101 -17.91 11.51 -12.13
CA ALA A 101 -19.35 11.34 -11.93
C ALA A 101 -19.87 12.24 -10.78
N ASN A 102 -19.16 12.26 -9.64
CA ASN A 102 -19.51 13.12 -8.52
C ASN A 102 -19.47 14.62 -8.89
N LEU A 103 -18.45 15.07 -9.64
CA LEU A 103 -18.38 16.46 -10.10
C LEU A 103 -19.56 16.84 -10.99
N VAL A 104 -20.01 15.95 -11.87
CA VAL A 104 -21.19 16.15 -12.72
C VAL A 104 -22.47 16.18 -11.88
N ILE A 105 -22.69 15.16 -11.04
CA ILE A 105 -23.88 15.03 -10.19
C ILE A 105 -24.03 16.23 -9.24
N THR A 106 -22.93 16.68 -8.65
CA THR A 106 -22.90 17.83 -7.73
C THR A 106 -22.83 19.19 -8.43
N LYS A 107 -22.90 19.21 -9.76
CA LYS A 107 -22.85 20.42 -10.61
C LYS A 107 -21.59 21.27 -10.39
N LYS A 108 -20.47 20.62 -10.03
CA LYS A 108 -19.15 21.24 -9.93
C LYS A 108 -18.39 21.21 -11.26
N ALA A 109 -18.78 20.37 -12.20
CA ALA A 109 -18.32 20.38 -13.59
C ALA A 109 -19.38 20.99 -14.51
N ALA A 110 -18.94 21.76 -15.51
CA ALA A 110 -19.81 22.42 -16.47
C ALA A 110 -20.30 21.51 -17.61
N ASN A 111 -19.57 20.42 -17.90
CA ASN A 111 -19.89 19.44 -18.94
C ASN A 111 -19.52 18.02 -18.50
N THR A 112 -19.82 17.04 -19.37
CA THR A 112 -19.61 15.60 -19.15
C THR A 112 -18.38 15.05 -19.87
N ASP A 113 -17.62 15.88 -20.58
CA ASP A 113 -16.59 15.45 -21.55
C ASP A 113 -15.53 14.50 -20.97
N GLU A 114 -14.96 14.81 -19.79
CA GLU A 114 -13.97 13.95 -19.14
C GLU A 114 -14.58 12.63 -18.66
N LEU A 115 -15.82 12.67 -18.17
CA LEU A 115 -16.53 11.47 -17.76
C LEU A 115 -16.82 10.57 -18.96
N GLU A 116 -17.39 11.12 -20.03
CA GLU A 116 -17.67 10.37 -21.26
C GLU A 116 -16.40 9.76 -21.86
N ARG A 117 -15.27 10.50 -21.86
CA ARG A 117 -13.98 9.95 -22.31
C ARG A 117 -13.57 8.71 -21.50
N MET A 118 -13.68 8.76 -20.17
CA MET A 118 -13.36 7.63 -19.29
C MET A 118 -14.27 6.40 -19.54
N LEU A 119 -15.55 6.63 -19.88
CA LEU A 119 -16.49 5.56 -20.22
C LEU A 119 -16.20 4.96 -21.60
N ILE A 120 -15.89 5.79 -22.60
CA ILE A 120 -15.53 5.35 -23.95
C ILE A 120 -14.23 4.53 -23.93
N GLU A 121 -13.27 4.88 -23.07
CA GLU A 121 -12.00 4.15 -22.94
C GLU A 121 -12.11 2.85 -22.13
N PHE A 122 -13.23 2.60 -21.44
CA PHE A 122 -13.41 1.44 -20.56
C PHE A 122 -13.18 0.09 -21.25
N PRO A 123 -13.73 -0.20 -22.45
CA PRO A 123 -13.47 -1.45 -23.17
C PRO A 123 -11.98 -1.73 -23.39
N LEU A 124 -11.22 -0.70 -23.79
CA LEU A 124 -9.77 -0.81 -24.02
C LEU A 124 -9.02 -1.02 -22.70
N MET A 125 -9.43 -0.34 -21.62
CA MET A 125 -8.87 -0.56 -20.29
C MET A 125 -9.14 -1.99 -19.80
N LEU A 126 -10.38 -2.47 -19.91
CA LEU A 126 -10.79 -3.81 -19.49
C LEU A 126 -10.02 -4.89 -20.26
N ALA A 127 -9.80 -4.70 -21.56
CA ALA A 127 -8.98 -5.61 -22.37
C ALA A 127 -7.52 -5.70 -21.88
N ARG A 128 -6.93 -4.57 -21.43
CA ARG A 128 -5.57 -4.56 -20.84
C ARG A 128 -5.53 -5.31 -19.51
N VAL A 129 -6.52 -5.09 -18.63
CA VAL A 129 -6.65 -5.80 -17.35
C VAL A 129 -6.76 -7.31 -17.56
N LYS A 130 -7.66 -7.76 -18.46
CA LYS A 130 -7.85 -9.19 -18.77
C LYS A 130 -6.59 -9.84 -19.33
N LYS A 131 -5.81 -9.10 -20.13
CA LYS A 131 -4.55 -9.61 -20.69
C LYS A 131 -3.51 -9.85 -19.58
N ASN A 132 -3.39 -8.94 -18.61
CA ASN A 132 -2.41 -9.06 -17.52
C ASN A 132 -2.69 -10.26 -16.61
N ASP A 133 -3.96 -10.58 -16.34
CA ASP A 133 -4.32 -11.73 -15.50
C ASP A 133 -3.85 -13.08 -16.09
N SER A 134 -3.92 -13.23 -17.41
CA SER A 134 -3.52 -14.46 -18.11
C SER A 134 -2.02 -14.78 -18.03
N VAL A 135 -1.16 -13.79 -17.72
CA VAL A 135 0.30 -13.92 -17.78
C VAL A 135 0.92 -14.24 -16.42
N HIS A 136 0.23 -14.01 -15.30
CA HIS A 136 0.87 -13.85 -13.98
C HIS A 136 0.51 -14.91 -12.93
N MET A 137 -0.15 -16.00 -13.32
CA MET A 137 -0.59 -17.05 -12.38
C MET A 137 0.56 -17.83 -11.68
N ASN A 138 1.82 -17.72 -12.14
CA ASN A 138 2.93 -18.54 -11.65
C ASN A 138 4.24 -17.79 -11.31
N ASP A 139 4.24 -16.46 -11.29
CA ASP A 139 5.49 -15.74 -11.08
C ASP A 139 5.88 -15.66 -9.60
N TYR A 140 7.18 -15.81 -9.34
CA TYR A 140 7.79 -15.60 -8.04
C TYR A 140 7.93 -14.08 -7.75
N CYS A 141 8.09 -13.24 -8.77
CA CYS A 141 8.07 -11.77 -8.65
C CYS A 141 6.75 -11.22 -9.20
N PRO A 142 6.17 -10.16 -8.62
CA PRO A 142 5.22 -9.35 -9.37
C PRO A 142 5.88 -8.77 -10.63
N PRO A 143 5.12 -8.52 -11.72
CA PRO A 143 5.65 -7.86 -12.90
C PRO A 143 6.29 -6.51 -12.54
N VAL A 144 7.46 -6.27 -13.12
CA VAL A 144 8.19 -5.00 -12.98
C VAL A 144 8.02 -4.19 -14.26
N TYR A 145 7.48 -3.00 -14.10
CA TYR A 145 7.34 -2.00 -15.15
C TYR A 145 8.31 -0.85 -14.92
N ARG A 146 8.53 -0.06 -15.97
CA ARG A 146 9.25 1.21 -15.89
C ARG A 146 8.36 2.28 -16.51
N PHE A 147 8.74 2.81 -17.67
CA PHE A 147 7.97 3.83 -18.40
C PHE A 147 6.80 3.24 -19.19
N ASN A 148 6.65 1.92 -19.21
CA ASN A 148 5.59 1.18 -19.89
C ASN A 148 4.45 0.73 -18.95
N ILE A 149 4.34 1.35 -17.77
CA ILE A 149 3.20 1.12 -16.87
C ILE A 149 1.90 1.67 -17.50
N ASP A 150 0.75 1.19 -17.03
CA ASP A 150 -0.54 1.62 -17.60
C ASP A 150 -0.70 3.16 -17.51
N PRO A 151 -1.17 3.82 -18.58
CA PRO A 151 -1.37 5.27 -18.59
C PRO A 151 -2.26 5.79 -17.45
N LEU A 152 -3.25 5.02 -17.00
CA LEU A 152 -4.09 5.42 -15.87
C LEU A 152 -3.27 5.52 -14.58
N VAL A 153 -2.33 4.59 -14.38
CA VAL A 153 -1.42 4.62 -13.22
C VAL A 153 -0.50 5.83 -13.29
N MET A 154 0.01 6.17 -14.49
CA MET A 154 0.82 7.39 -14.69
C MET A 154 0.04 8.66 -14.32
N ARG A 155 -1.26 8.72 -14.62
CA ARG A 155 -2.12 9.88 -14.26
C ARG A 155 -2.28 10.07 -12.76
N VAL A 156 -2.15 9.01 -11.96
CA VAL A 156 -2.28 9.05 -10.50
C VAL A 156 -0.93 8.90 -9.79
N ALA A 157 0.18 9.07 -10.51
CA ALA A 157 1.53 9.05 -9.97
C ALA A 157 1.69 9.97 -8.74
N PRO A 158 2.69 9.72 -7.86
CA PRO A 158 3.00 10.65 -6.80
C PRO A 158 3.41 12.03 -7.34
N PRO A 159 3.00 13.14 -6.69
CA PRO A 159 3.45 14.48 -7.05
C PRO A 159 4.98 14.63 -7.02
N SER A 160 5.69 13.71 -6.37
CA SER A 160 7.15 13.67 -6.31
C SER A 160 7.81 13.02 -7.53
N TYR A 161 7.02 12.60 -8.53
CA TYR A 161 7.53 11.98 -9.75
C TYR A 161 6.64 12.29 -10.96
N GLU A 162 7.24 12.84 -11.99
CA GLU A 162 6.59 13.07 -13.27
C GLU A 162 7.15 12.07 -14.28
N PHE A 163 6.27 11.31 -14.92
CA PHE A 163 6.71 10.39 -15.96
C PHE A 163 7.14 11.19 -17.20
N PRO A 164 8.29 10.86 -17.82
CA PRO A 164 8.74 11.55 -19.02
C PRO A 164 7.75 11.33 -20.17
N GLU A 165 7.31 12.43 -20.80
CA GLU A 165 6.39 12.40 -21.94
C GLU A 165 7.12 12.06 -23.25
N ASP A 166 8.37 12.52 -23.41
CA ASP A 166 9.14 12.35 -24.63
C ASP A 166 10.01 11.07 -24.63
N GLU A 167 10.07 10.44 -25.80
CA GLU A 167 10.77 9.17 -26.01
C GLU A 167 12.30 9.29 -25.86
N ALA A 168 12.88 10.48 -26.10
CA ALA A 168 14.32 10.68 -25.99
C ALA A 168 14.76 10.67 -24.52
N THR A 169 14.03 11.36 -23.65
CA THR A 169 14.22 11.35 -22.19
C THR A 169 14.01 9.95 -21.63
N ARG A 170 12.97 9.22 -22.08
CA ARG A 170 12.78 7.80 -21.69
C ARG A 170 13.99 6.96 -22.02
N LYS A 171 14.49 7.02 -23.26
CA LYS A 171 15.69 6.28 -23.69
C LYS A 171 16.95 6.69 -22.94
N GLN A 172 17.10 7.96 -22.59
CA GLN A 172 18.22 8.43 -21.77
C GLN A 172 18.13 7.89 -20.34
N LEU A 173 16.94 7.94 -19.75
CA LEU A 173 16.70 7.40 -18.42
C LEU A 173 16.86 5.89 -18.42
N GLU A 174 16.44 5.15 -19.45
CA GLU A 174 16.66 3.71 -19.59
C GLU A 174 18.13 3.30 -19.43
N ARG A 175 19.06 4.19 -19.79
CA ARG A 175 20.52 4.02 -19.59
C ARG A 175 20.98 4.34 -18.17
N HIS A 176 20.17 5.04 -17.38
CA HIS A 176 20.39 5.31 -15.96
C HIS A 176 19.79 4.20 -15.08
N GLY A 177 20.58 3.76 -14.10
CA GLY A 177 20.25 2.66 -13.21
C GLY A 177 20.42 1.30 -13.88
N HIS A 178 19.95 0.25 -13.20
CA HIS A 178 19.98 -1.11 -13.73
C HIS A 178 18.93 -1.35 -14.83
N SER A 179 19.14 -2.36 -15.67
CA SER A 179 18.08 -2.85 -16.56
C SER A 179 16.90 -3.39 -15.75
N VAL A 180 15.70 -3.39 -16.36
CA VAL A 180 14.51 -3.98 -15.72
C VAL A 180 14.74 -5.46 -15.39
N SER A 181 15.38 -6.22 -16.28
CA SER A 181 15.71 -7.63 -16.05
C SER A 181 16.59 -7.85 -14.83
N PHE A 182 17.68 -7.07 -14.70
CA PHE A 182 18.55 -7.16 -13.54
C PHE A 182 17.81 -6.76 -12.27
N PHE A 183 17.01 -5.68 -12.31
CA PHE A 183 16.23 -5.27 -11.16
C PHE A 183 15.22 -6.36 -10.73
N CYS A 184 14.57 -7.04 -11.67
CA CYS A 184 13.73 -8.21 -11.37
C CYS A 184 14.50 -9.30 -10.61
N ASP A 185 15.73 -9.64 -11.05
CA ASP A 185 16.57 -10.64 -10.39
C ASP A 185 16.91 -10.22 -8.95
N VAL A 186 17.25 -8.94 -8.75
CA VAL A 186 17.56 -8.38 -7.44
C VAL A 186 16.32 -8.39 -6.52
N VAL A 187 15.15 -8.02 -7.03
CA VAL A 187 13.88 -8.11 -6.30
C VAL A 187 13.57 -9.56 -5.93
N ASN A 188 13.76 -10.51 -6.84
CA ASN A 188 13.58 -11.93 -6.56
C ASN A 188 14.45 -12.42 -5.41
N ILE A 189 15.74 -12.02 -5.39
CA ILE A 189 16.66 -12.35 -4.30
C ILE A 189 16.18 -11.74 -2.98
N ALA A 190 15.74 -10.48 -2.99
CA ALA A 190 15.20 -9.83 -1.80
C ALA A 190 13.93 -10.54 -1.29
N LEU A 191 13.01 -10.94 -2.19
CA LEU A 191 11.80 -11.69 -1.83
C LEU A 191 12.10 -13.08 -1.27
N LEU A 192 13.10 -13.79 -1.80
CA LEU A 192 13.60 -15.05 -1.24
C LEU A 192 14.17 -14.85 0.16
N ARG A 193 14.92 -13.76 0.37
CA ARG A 193 15.50 -13.41 1.67
C ARG A 193 14.42 -13.01 2.69
N ILE A 194 13.35 -12.33 2.25
CA ILE A 194 12.16 -12.05 3.06
C ILE A 194 11.46 -13.35 3.41
N GLU A 195 11.21 -14.24 2.44
CA GLU A 195 10.56 -15.53 2.68
C GLU A 195 11.33 -16.36 3.71
N HIS A 196 12.65 -16.43 3.60
CA HIS A 196 13.48 -17.15 4.57
C HIS A 196 13.40 -16.56 5.98
N SER A 197 13.26 -15.24 6.10
CA SER A 197 13.23 -14.54 7.39
C SER A 197 11.83 -14.54 8.00
N TRP A 198 10.79 -14.36 7.17
CA TRP A 198 9.40 -14.24 7.57
C TRP A 198 8.46 -14.74 6.45
N PRO A 199 8.22 -16.06 6.35
CA PRO A 199 7.43 -16.65 5.28
C PRO A 199 6.02 -16.04 5.15
N ALA A 200 5.35 -15.77 6.27
CA ALA A 200 4.03 -15.15 6.26
C ALA A 200 4.04 -13.72 5.67
N CYS A 201 5.12 -12.95 5.87
CA CYS A 201 5.27 -11.63 5.24
C CYS A 201 5.37 -11.76 3.72
N ARG A 202 6.06 -12.80 3.24
CA ARG A 202 6.14 -13.11 1.82
C ARG A 202 4.76 -13.45 1.24
N GLU A 203 3.98 -14.27 1.95
CA GLU A 203 2.61 -14.63 1.54
C GLU A 203 1.69 -13.41 1.47
N GLN A 204 1.73 -12.53 2.47
CA GLN A 204 0.98 -11.27 2.41
C GLN A 204 1.44 -10.38 1.26
N PHE A 205 2.75 -10.26 1.03
CA PHE A 205 3.30 -9.51 -0.10
C PHE A 205 2.71 -9.99 -1.43
N ARG A 206 2.63 -11.32 -1.68
CA ARG A 206 2.04 -11.87 -2.91
C ARG A 206 0.58 -11.45 -3.10
N LYS A 207 -0.19 -11.37 -2.01
CA LYS A 207 -1.60 -10.99 -2.07
C LYS A 207 -1.81 -9.48 -2.21
N LEU A 208 -0.91 -8.67 -1.65
CA LEU A 208 -1.02 -7.22 -1.59
C LEU A 208 -0.37 -6.48 -2.78
N VAL A 209 0.80 -6.93 -3.24
CA VAL A 209 1.57 -6.26 -4.30
C VAL A 209 1.35 -6.97 -5.62
N LYS A 210 0.74 -6.26 -6.58
CA LYS A 210 0.38 -6.75 -7.91
C LYS A 210 1.37 -6.33 -8.98
N SER A 211 2.06 -5.21 -8.79
CA SER A 211 3.13 -4.77 -9.68
C SER A 211 4.12 -3.85 -8.98
N ILE A 212 5.32 -3.79 -9.56
CA ILE A 212 6.40 -2.92 -9.12
C ILE A 212 6.73 -1.97 -10.26
N CYS A 213 6.80 -0.67 -9.99
CA CYS A 213 7.25 0.34 -10.94
C CYS A 213 8.65 0.80 -10.54
N TYR A 214 9.65 0.43 -11.33
CA TYR A 214 11.04 0.79 -11.09
C TYR A 214 11.39 2.12 -11.77
N LEU A 215 11.69 3.13 -10.97
CA LEU A 215 11.92 4.51 -11.38
C LEU A 215 13.26 5.01 -10.80
N PRO A 216 14.39 4.70 -11.46
CA PRO A 216 15.71 4.94 -10.87
C PRO A 216 16.06 6.42 -10.69
N ASP A 217 15.40 7.32 -11.39
CA ASP A 217 15.53 8.76 -11.24
C ASP A 217 14.61 9.34 -10.13
N GLY A 218 13.86 8.49 -9.43
CA GLY A 218 13.00 8.88 -8.33
C GLY A 218 13.73 9.65 -7.23
N SER A 219 13.11 10.74 -6.76
CA SER A 219 13.57 11.52 -5.61
C SER A 219 13.32 10.82 -4.26
N PHE A 220 12.51 9.77 -4.26
CA PHE A 220 12.14 8.92 -3.14
C PHE A 220 12.91 7.59 -3.17
N ARG A 221 12.98 6.86 -2.06
CA ARG A 221 13.54 5.49 -2.00
C ARG A 221 12.51 4.46 -2.48
N SER A 222 11.35 4.49 -1.83
CA SER A 222 10.16 3.72 -2.18
C SER A 222 8.92 4.58 -1.96
N CYS A 223 7.82 4.27 -2.65
CA CYS A 223 6.56 4.98 -2.48
C CYS A 223 5.37 4.09 -2.87
N SER A 224 4.26 4.28 -2.14
CA SER A 224 2.94 3.81 -2.51
C SER A 224 1.85 4.80 -2.07
N ALA A 225 0.64 4.67 -2.61
CA ALA A 225 -0.51 5.48 -2.21
C ALA A 225 -1.82 4.71 -2.38
N SER A 226 -2.84 5.07 -1.58
CA SER A 226 -4.18 4.47 -1.66
C SER A 226 -4.82 4.58 -3.05
N ARG A 227 -4.53 5.66 -3.78
CA ARG A 227 -5.06 5.90 -5.14
C ARG A 227 -4.51 4.95 -6.22
N PHE A 228 -3.51 4.13 -5.90
CA PHE A 228 -3.01 3.05 -6.78
C PHE A 228 -2.69 1.79 -5.95
N THR A 229 -3.67 1.35 -5.15
CA THR A 229 -3.53 0.15 -4.31
C THR A 229 -3.14 -1.07 -5.14
N GLY A 230 -2.13 -1.81 -4.68
CA GLY A 230 -1.52 -2.93 -5.37
C GLY A 230 -0.25 -2.60 -6.16
N ILE A 231 0.10 -1.32 -6.31
CA ILE A 231 1.31 -0.89 -7.02
C ILE A 231 2.29 -0.24 -6.05
N ILE A 232 3.56 -0.64 -6.13
CA ILE A 232 4.66 0.00 -5.39
C ILE A 232 5.67 0.60 -6.35
N LEU A 233 6.24 1.74 -5.99
CA LEU A 233 7.26 2.44 -6.77
C LEU A 233 8.60 2.32 -6.03
N ILE A 234 9.66 1.93 -6.73
CA ILE A 234 11.00 1.74 -6.15
C ILE A 234 12.03 2.48 -7.01
N SER A 235 12.95 3.20 -6.39
CA SER A 235 14.05 3.87 -7.09
C SER A 235 15.39 3.13 -6.95
N ASN A 236 16.48 3.70 -7.46
CA ASN A 236 17.84 3.15 -7.33
C ASN A 236 18.56 3.57 -6.03
N ARG A 237 17.84 4.11 -5.05
CA ARG A 237 18.43 4.64 -3.81
C ARG A 237 18.68 3.58 -2.73
N ASP A 238 18.37 2.32 -3.00
CA ASP A 238 18.70 1.20 -2.12
C ASP A 238 20.15 0.76 -2.36
N ASP A 239 21.02 1.01 -1.37
CA ASP A 239 22.46 0.71 -1.46
C ASP A 239 22.79 -0.78 -1.27
N SER A 240 21.84 -1.58 -0.80
CA SER A 240 22.04 -3.00 -0.52
C SER A 240 20.75 -3.81 -0.63
N ILE A 241 20.88 -5.14 -0.70
CA ILE A 241 19.72 -6.05 -0.69
C ILE A 241 18.89 -5.89 0.59
N LEU A 242 19.52 -5.67 1.74
CA LEU A 242 18.79 -5.42 3.00
C LEU A 242 17.97 -4.12 2.93
N ASP A 243 18.45 -3.12 2.20
CA ASP A 243 17.68 -1.89 1.98
C ASP A 243 16.48 -2.16 1.08
N LEU A 244 16.67 -2.90 -0.01
CA LEU A 244 15.55 -3.29 -0.86
C LEU A 244 14.52 -4.15 -0.11
N GLU A 245 14.95 -5.07 0.75
CA GLU A 245 14.06 -5.83 1.62
C GLU A 245 13.20 -4.90 2.50
N GLU A 246 13.83 -3.91 3.16
CA GLU A 246 13.11 -2.91 3.96
C GLU A 246 12.11 -2.13 3.10
N SER A 247 12.51 -1.67 1.90
CA SER A 247 11.62 -0.98 0.95
C SER A 247 10.41 -1.85 0.55
N LEU A 248 10.63 -3.12 0.23
CA LEU A 248 9.56 -4.05 -0.17
C LEU A 248 8.59 -4.34 0.98
N VAL A 249 9.10 -4.59 2.19
CA VAL A 249 8.25 -4.80 3.39
C VAL A 249 7.50 -3.52 3.75
N HIS A 250 8.18 -2.36 3.68
CA HIS A 250 7.58 -1.05 3.95
C HIS A 250 6.38 -0.80 3.05
N GLU A 251 6.57 -0.90 1.73
CA GLU A 251 5.49 -0.60 0.79
C GLU A 251 4.39 -1.66 0.81
N ALA A 252 4.70 -2.94 0.99
CA ALA A 252 3.66 -3.97 1.17
C ALA A 252 2.83 -3.72 2.44
N THR A 253 3.45 -3.21 3.51
CA THR A 253 2.73 -2.85 4.74
C THR A 253 1.84 -1.62 4.52
N HIS A 254 2.25 -0.65 3.71
CA HIS A 254 1.35 0.41 3.26
C HIS A 254 0.17 -0.13 2.47
N GLN A 255 0.38 -1.09 1.55
CA GLN A 255 -0.71 -1.75 0.82
C GLN A 255 -1.69 -2.43 1.78
N LEU A 256 -1.20 -3.13 2.81
CA LEU A 256 -2.05 -3.70 3.84
C LEU A 256 -2.91 -2.61 4.51
N LEU A 257 -2.28 -1.50 4.93
CA LEU A 257 -2.99 -0.42 5.60
C LEU A 257 -4.05 0.24 4.70
N TYR A 258 -3.78 0.41 3.40
CA TYR A 258 -4.79 0.91 2.47
C TYR A 258 -6.02 0.00 2.41
N ASN A 259 -5.82 -1.33 2.39
CA ASN A 259 -6.91 -2.30 2.44
C ASN A 259 -7.69 -2.24 3.76
N ILE A 260 -7.01 -2.05 4.90
CA ILE A 260 -7.66 -1.85 6.21
C ILE A 260 -8.54 -0.59 6.19
N VAL A 261 -7.98 0.54 5.75
CA VAL A 261 -8.68 1.84 5.72
C VAL A 261 -9.86 1.84 4.75
N GLU A 262 -9.77 1.10 3.65
CA GLU A 262 -10.86 0.92 2.69
C GLU A 262 -12.06 0.17 3.29
N VAL A 263 -11.83 -0.70 4.29
CA VAL A 263 -12.89 -1.40 5.01
C VAL A 263 -13.44 -0.55 6.15
N CYS A 264 -12.56 -0.01 6.99
CA CYS A 264 -12.92 0.89 8.09
C CYS A 264 -11.88 2.02 8.19
N PRO A 265 -12.27 3.30 8.03
CA PRO A 265 -11.38 4.42 8.28
C PRO A 265 -10.79 4.36 9.69
N VAL A 266 -9.49 4.64 9.83
CA VAL A 266 -8.79 4.59 11.13
C VAL A 266 -8.92 5.90 11.92
N VAL A 267 -9.03 7.02 11.22
CA VAL A 267 -9.26 8.35 11.80
C VAL A 267 -10.64 8.84 11.37
N ARG A 268 -11.26 9.69 12.18
CA ARG A 268 -12.57 10.29 11.86
C ARG A 268 -12.45 11.25 10.69
N ASP A 269 -13.51 11.39 9.89
CA ASP A 269 -13.50 12.26 8.71
C ASP A 269 -13.29 13.74 9.07
N GLU A 270 -13.72 14.15 10.27
CA GLU A 270 -13.57 15.51 10.80
C GLU A 270 -12.18 15.79 11.40
N THR A 271 -11.30 14.79 11.43
CA THR A 271 -9.94 14.94 11.98
C THR A 271 -9.17 16.00 11.20
N SER A 272 -8.47 16.87 11.94
CA SER A 272 -7.65 17.92 11.32
C SER A 272 -6.59 17.34 10.38
N ARG A 273 -6.48 17.94 9.19
CA ARG A 273 -5.41 17.66 8.21
C ARG A 273 -4.17 18.52 8.43
N GLU A 274 -4.13 19.29 9.51
CA GLU A 274 -2.96 20.09 9.87
C GLU A 274 -1.80 19.19 10.30
N ALA A 275 -0.59 19.57 9.90
CA ALA A 275 0.62 18.81 10.19
C ALA A 275 1.11 19.06 11.64
N LEU A 276 0.39 18.51 12.62
CA LEU A 276 0.62 18.74 14.04
C LEU A 276 1.61 17.76 14.68
N PHE A 277 1.77 16.56 14.10
CA PHE A 277 2.59 15.49 14.69
C PHE A 277 3.97 15.46 14.05
N THR A 278 5.02 15.39 14.86
CA THR A 278 6.40 15.33 14.39
C THR A 278 6.90 13.90 14.41
N LEU A 279 7.24 13.34 13.24
CA LEU A 279 7.75 11.98 13.12
C LEU A 279 9.07 11.81 13.89
N PRO A 280 9.16 10.91 14.88
CA PRO A 280 10.38 10.68 15.66
C PRO A 280 11.62 10.33 14.82
N TRP A 281 11.42 9.69 13.67
CA TRP A 281 12.50 9.17 12.82
C TRP A 281 13.09 10.20 11.85
N SER A 282 12.28 11.16 11.38
CA SER A 282 12.68 12.09 10.32
C SER A 282 12.54 13.56 10.72
N GLY A 283 11.83 13.86 11.81
CA GLY A 283 11.47 15.23 12.19
C GLY A 283 10.43 15.89 11.28
N GLN A 284 9.95 15.20 10.25
CA GLN A 284 8.91 15.74 9.37
C GLN A 284 7.58 15.83 10.11
N LYS A 285 6.85 16.93 9.85
CA LYS A 285 5.50 17.11 10.37
C LYS A 285 4.46 16.42 9.48
N ARG A 286 3.47 15.76 10.10
CA ARG A 286 2.36 15.06 9.46
C ARG A 286 1.05 15.33 10.21
N ASP A 287 -0.06 15.15 9.51
CA ASP A 287 -1.37 15.02 10.14
C ASP A 287 -1.48 13.69 10.89
N LEU A 288 -2.58 13.46 11.62
CA LEU A 288 -2.76 12.23 12.39
C LEU A 288 -2.74 10.99 11.49
N TYR A 289 -3.35 11.08 10.31
CA TYR A 289 -3.39 10.00 9.34
C TYR A 289 -1.98 9.61 8.87
N GLY A 290 -1.20 10.59 8.39
CA GLY A 290 0.18 10.36 7.99
C GLY A 290 1.08 9.90 9.14
N TYR A 291 0.80 10.35 10.37
CA TYR A 291 1.52 9.90 11.55
C TYR A 291 1.24 8.43 11.89
N PHE A 292 -0.04 8.03 11.88
CA PHE A 292 -0.47 6.66 12.09
C PHE A 292 0.09 5.71 11.01
N HIS A 293 0.11 6.16 9.76
CA HIS A 293 0.71 5.40 8.65
C HIS A 293 2.17 5.05 8.92
N ALA A 294 2.98 6.02 9.34
CA ALA A 294 4.37 5.78 9.68
C ALA A 294 4.50 4.82 10.86
N PHE A 295 3.69 5.01 11.91
CA PHE A 295 3.69 4.14 13.08
C PHE A 295 3.40 2.68 12.72
N PHE A 296 2.32 2.44 11.97
CA PHE A 296 1.93 1.10 11.52
C PHE A 296 3.04 0.39 10.75
N VAL A 297 3.63 1.05 9.75
CA VAL A 297 4.71 0.47 8.94
C VAL A 297 5.97 0.22 9.76
N TYR A 298 6.32 1.13 10.68
CA TYR A 298 7.50 0.95 11.51
C TYR A 298 7.38 -0.21 12.51
N VAL A 299 6.17 -0.53 13.00
CA VAL A 299 5.95 -1.77 13.77
C VAL A 299 6.30 -2.99 12.92
N ALA A 300 5.79 -3.09 11.70
CA ALA A 300 6.10 -4.20 10.79
C ALA A 300 7.60 -4.29 10.46
N LEU A 301 8.27 -3.16 10.25
CA LEU A 301 9.71 -3.14 9.96
C LEU A 301 10.56 -3.63 11.14
N VAL A 302 10.23 -3.27 12.39
CA VAL A 302 10.93 -3.82 13.56
C VAL A 302 10.78 -5.34 13.62
N LYS A 303 9.56 -5.85 13.37
CA LYS A 303 9.26 -7.29 13.34
C LYS A 303 10.00 -8.00 12.21
N TYR A 304 10.15 -7.37 11.05
CA TYR A 304 10.99 -7.90 9.99
C TYR A 304 12.47 -7.96 10.40
N LEU A 305 13.01 -6.85 10.91
CA LEU A 305 14.44 -6.71 11.24
C LEU A 305 14.89 -7.66 12.36
N GLU A 306 14.04 -7.98 13.35
CA GLU A 306 14.39 -8.97 14.39
C GLU A 306 14.45 -10.41 13.87
N ARG A 307 13.81 -10.66 12.72
CA ARG A 307 13.80 -11.95 12.03
C ARG A 307 14.94 -12.08 11.02
N VAL A 308 15.64 -11.00 10.69
CA VAL A 308 16.83 -11.04 9.84
C VAL A 308 17.93 -11.84 10.55
N ARG A 309 18.17 -13.05 10.07
CA ARG A 309 19.12 -14.03 10.60
C ARG A 309 19.88 -14.67 9.45
N SER A 310 20.98 -15.38 9.77
CA SER A 310 21.78 -16.09 8.76
C SER A 310 22.27 -15.15 7.64
N ARG A 311 22.73 -13.95 8.02
CA ARG A 311 23.36 -12.96 7.15
C ARG A 311 24.80 -12.72 7.56
N SER A 312 25.54 -11.97 6.75
CA SER A 312 26.87 -11.51 7.14
C SER A 312 26.82 -10.72 8.45
N SER A 313 27.89 -10.77 9.25
CA SER A 313 27.97 -10.03 10.52
C SER A 313 27.71 -8.52 10.35
N HIS A 314 28.19 -7.96 9.24
CA HIS A 314 27.95 -6.57 8.87
C HIS A 314 26.45 -6.26 8.63
N GLU A 315 25.75 -7.09 7.84
CA GLU A 315 24.31 -6.92 7.62
C GLU A 315 23.49 -7.11 8.90
N LEU A 316 23.84 -8.09 9.74
CA LEU A 316 23.18 -8.28 11.03
C LEU A 316 23.34 -7.06 11.94
N GLN A 317 24.54 -6.47 11.99
CA GLN A 317 24.77 -5.24 12.75
C GLN A 317 23.97 -4.06 12.17
N ARG A 318 23.85 -3.95 10.84
CA ARG A 318 23.05 -2.91 10.19
C ARG A 318 21.55 -3.08 10.50
N ALA A 319 21.02 -4.30 10.40
CA ALA A 319 19.64 -4.62 10.75
C ALA A 319 19.34 -4.29 12.21
N GLN A 320 20.24 -4.66 13.14
CA GLN A 320 20.09 -4.37 14.56
C GLN A 320 20.13 -2.87 14.87
N LYS A 321 21.06 -2.11 14.26
CA LYS A 321 21.10 -0.64 14.39
C LYS A 321 19.80 -0.01 13.89
N ARG A 322 19.29 -0.48 12.74
CA ARG A 322 18.05 0.02 12.16
C ARG A 322 16.84 -0.32 13.04
N LEU A 323 16.77 -1.54 13.57
CA LEU A 323 15.74 -1.98 14.51
C LEU A 323 15.67 -1.07 15.73
N VAL A 324 16.81 -0.86 16.40
CA VAL A 324 16.88 -0.02 17.61
C VAL A 324 16.45 1.41 17.31
N PHE A 325 16.94 1.99 16.20
CA PHE A 325 16.54 3.32 15.76
C PHE A 325 15.02 3.43 15.56
N ILE A 326 14.42 2.45 14.88
CA ILE A 326 12.97 2.47 14.62
C ILE A 326 12.20 2.31 15.93
N LEU A 327 12.59 1.35 16.78
CA LEU A 327 11.91 1.04 18.04
C LEU A 327 11.93 2.22 19.02
N GLN A 328 13.06 2.95 19.11
CA GLN A 328 13.13 4.18 19.90
C GLN A 328 12.12 5.24 19.43
N GLY A 329 11.94 5.37 18.11
CA GLY A 329 10.94 6.27 17.55
C GLY A 329 9.50 5.81 17.84
N LEU A 330 9.23 4.51 17.76
CA LEU A 330 7.92 3.94 18.11
C LEU A 330 7.56 4.24 19.57
N ILE A 331 8.49 4.00 20.50
CA ILE A 331 8.30 4.28 21.93
C ILE A 331 8.03 5.77 22.16
N LYS A 332 8.77 6.64 21.47
CA LYS A 332 8.58 8.10 21.57
C LYS A 332 7.22 8.56 21.03
N ALA A 333 6.63 7.84 20.07
CA ALA A 333 5.34 8.17 19.48
C ALA A 333 4.15 7.75 20.35
N LEU A 334 4.32 6.79 21.28
CA LEU A 334 3.22 6.24 22.08
C LEU A 334 2.39 7.31 22.82
N PRO A 335 2.98 8.29 23.53
CA PRO A 335 2.21 9.27 24.29
C PRO A 335 1.29 10.12 23.40
N ASP A 336 1.73 10.46 22.19
CA ASP A 336 0.92 11.24 21.24
C ASP A 336 -0.33 10.46 20.82
N PHE A 337 -0.18 9.15 20.55
CA PHE A 337 -1.28 8.28 20.14
C PHE A 337 -2.22 7.93 21.29
N GLU A 338 -1.68 7.70 22.49
CA GLU A 338 -2.46 7.43 23.70
C GLU A 338 -3.34 8.64 24.07
N ALA A 339 -2.85 9.86 23.86
CA ALA A 339 -3.59 11.10 24.17
C ALA A 339 -4.58 11.53 23.08
N CYS A 340 -4.39 11.11 21.83
CA CYS A 340 -5.24 11.53 20.72
C CYS A 340 -6.61 10.84 20.76
N ALA A 341 -7.71 11.57 20.59
CA ALA A 341 -9.08 11.03 20.62
C ALA A 341 -9.72 10.82 19.22
N ASP A 342 -9.06 11.27 18.15
CA ASP A 342 -9.64 11.42 16.81
C ASP A 342 -9.69 10.12 15.97
N PHE A 343 -9.43 8.98 16.62
CA PHE A 343 -9.60 7.68 15.99
C PHE A 343 -11.08 7.28 15.92
N THR A 344 -11.43 6.51 14.90
CA THR A 344 -12.69 5.74 14.88
C THR A 344 -12.63 4.62 15.93
N PRO A 345 -13.76 3.97 16.27
CA PRO A 345 -13.73 2.82 17.19
C PRO A 345 -12.79 1.70 16.72
N GLN A 346 -12.87 1.33 15.44
CA GLN A 346 -12.01 0.29 14.85
C GLN A 346 -10.56 0.76 14.73
N GLY A 347 -10.32 2.04 14.39
CA GLY A 347 -9.00 2.65 14.38
C GLY A 347 -8.35 2.65 15.77
N ARG A 348 -9.13 2.93 16.83
CA ARG A 348 -8.68 2.81 18.22
C ARG A 348 -8.30 1.38 18.56
N GLN A 349 -9.15 0.42 18.20
CA GLN A 349 -8.89 -1.00 18.47
C GLN A 349 -7.59 -1.47 17.81
N LEU A 350 -7.36 -1.08 16.55
CA LEU A 350 -6.12 -1.36 15.82
C LEU A 350 -4.92 -0.71 16.51
N LEU A 351 -5.03 0.57 16.88
CA LEU A 351 -3.98 1.30 17.58
C LEU A 351 -3.62 0.62 18.91
N GLU A 352 -4.60 0.24 19.71
CA GLU A 352 -4.36 -0.45 20.99
C GLU A 352 -3.64 -1.79 20.80
N ASN A 353 -3.97 -2.53 19.74
CA ASN A 353 -3.26 -3.76 19.40
C ASN A 353 -1.79 -3.45 19.02
N LEU A 354 -1.54 -2.40 18.23
CA LEU A 354 -0.19 -1.98 17.86
C LEU A 354 0.61 -1.45 19.07
N ILE A 355 -0.02 -0.74 20.01
CA ILE A 355 0.64 -0.27 21.24
C ILE A 355 1.11 -1.47 22.06
N LYS A 356 0.28 -2.52 22.20
CA LYS A 356 0.68 -3.78 22.86
C LYS A 356 1.88 -4.42 22.18
N GLU A 357 1.90 -4.45 20.85
CA GLU A 357 3.05 -4.93 20.06
C GLU A 357 4.32 -4.11 20.34
N VAL A 358 4.23 -2.78 20.34
CA VAL A 358 5.39 -1.92 20.62
C VAL A 358 5.93 -2.16 22.03
N ARG A 359 5.06 -2.31 23.03
CA ARG A 359 5.47 -2.61 24.42
C ARG A 359 6.12 -4.00 24.56
N ALA A 360 5.61 -4.99 23.82
CA ALA A 360 6.23 -6.32 23.76
C ALA A 360 7.63 -6.24 23.12
N LEU A 361 7.77 -5.53 22.00
CA LEU A 361 9.06 -5.31 21.32
C LEU A 361 10.05 -4.52 22.19
N GLU A 362 9.59 -3.50 22.91
CA GLU A 362 10.39 -2.74 23.88
C GLU A 362 10.95 -3.66 24.96
N THR A 363 10.12 -4.53 25.52
CA THR A 363 10.53 -5.50 26.55
C THR A 363 11.53 -6.52 26.00
N GLN A 364 11.25 -7.08 24.83
CA GLN A 364 12.09 -8.08 24.19
C GLN A 364 13.49 -7.55 23.85
N HIS A 365 13.59 -6.28 23.44
CA HIS A 365 14.84 -5.64 23.00
C HIS A 365 15.44 -4.68 24.04
N ALA A 366 15.02 -4.76 25.31
CA ALA A 366 15.42 -3.85 26.38
C ALA A 366 16.95 -3.75 26.55
N ALA A 367 17.67 -4.87 26.46
CA ALA A 367 19.14 -4.88 26.55
C ALA A 367 19.80 -4.08 25.40
N LEU A 368 19.28 -4.20 24.18
CA LEU A 368 19.80 -3.48 23.02
C LEU A 368 19.52 -1.98 23.11
N LEU A 369 18.32 -1.62 23.59
CA LEU A 369 17.92 -0.24 23.86
C LEU A 369 18.82 0.40 24.93
N ALA A 370 19.13 -0.31 26.01
CA ALA A 370 20.00 0.18 27.09
C ALA A 370 21.43 0.46 26.61
N ILE A 371 22.02 -0.46 25.82
CA ILE A 371 23.37 -0.28 25.25
C ILE A 371 23.42 0.95 24.33
N SER A 372 22.40 1.11 23.47
CA SER A 372 22.28 2.26 22.58
C SER A 372 22.15 3.59 23.35
N GLY A 373 21.30 3.61 24.40
CA GLY A 373 21.10 4.77 25.26
C GLY A 373 22.37 5.20 26.00
N ALA A 374 23.13 4.24 26.55
CA ALA A 374 24.40 4.50 27.21
C ALA A 374 25.45 5.09 26.25
N ALA A 375 25.54 4.56 25.02
CA ALA A 375 26.44 5.07 23.99
C ALA A 375 26.09 6.50 23.53
N ALA A 376 24.79 6.82 23.43
CA ALA A 376 24.33 8.18 23.13
C ALA A 376 24.64 9.17 24.27
N GLY A 377 24.43 8.74 25.53
CA GLY A 377 24.77 9.53 26.72
C GLY A 377 26.26 9.85 26.82
N ALA A 378 27.12 8.86 26.58
CA ALA A 378 28.58 9.03 26.59
C ALA A 378 29.07 10.01 25.50
N LYS A 379 28.52 9.92 24.28
CA LYS A 379 28.83 10.88 23.20
C LYS A 379 28.40 12.31 23.53
N ARG A 380 27.25 12.47 24.19
CA ARG A 380 26.74 13.80 24.60
C ARG A 380 27.59 14.41 25.71
N MET A 381 28.11 13.58 26.64
CA MET A 381 29.04 14.05 27.68
C MET A 381 30.41 14.45 27.13
N LEU A 382 30.96 13.68 26.17
CA LEU A 382 32.23 14.01 25.51
C LEU A 382 32.13 15.25 24.58
N GLY A 383 30.95 15.55 24.05
CA GLY A 383 30.70 16.74 23.22
C GLY A 383 30.40 18.03 23.99
N LEU A 384 30.24 17.96 25.32
CA LEU A 384 30.03 19.12 26.20
C LEU A 384 31.32 19.57 26.90
N THR A 385 32.43 18.87 26.69
CA THR A 385 33.76 19.19 27.24
C THR A 385 34.73 19.77 26.20
N GLY A 386 34.20 20.35 25.11
CA GLY A 386 34.98 20.93 24.00
C GLY A 386 34.78 22.43 23.86
#